data_AF-A0A531LG73-F1
#
_entry.id   AF-A0A531LG73-F1
#
_cell.length_a   1.000
_cell.length_b   1.000
_cell.length_c   1.000
_cell.angle_alpha   90.00
_cell.angle_beta   90.00
_cell.angle_gamma   90.00
#
_symmetry.space_group_name_H-M   'P 1'
#
loop_
_entity.id
_entity.type
_entity.pdbx_description
1 polymer ?
#
loop_
_entity_poly.entity_id
_entity_poly.type
_entity_poly.pdbx_seq_one_letter_code
_entity_poly.pdbx_strand_id
1 'polypeptide(L)'
;MKLARVALLAAAFVAAVAVCSSSASGEANGQERAALRIEIDGAIGPASAMQFEEALAVAAERNAEVFILQMNTPGGLVTSMREIIADILASPVPVIGYVAPAGGHAASAGTYILYATHVAAMAPGTNLGAATPIEMGGPMPSFPGDDKNNGPEAGKDPKNPPAGNAKATNDAVALIRSLAELRGRNADWGEKAVREAASLSASAALQENVIDFVARDTTELLQLADGRTVEIAGRKKVLATKGLPVETLEPGWLI
;
A
#
# COMPACT_ATOMS: atom_id res chain seq x y z
N MET A 1 -23.04 65.27 61.28
CA MET A 1 -23.49 64.09 60.52
C MET A 1 -23.09 64.26 59.05
N LYS A 2 -21.81 64.02 58.77
CA LYS A 2 -21.17 64.03 57.45
C LYS A 2 -20.50 62.66 57.32
N LEU A 3 -20.44 62.11 56.11
CA LEU A 3 -19.91 60.78 55.73
C LEU A 3 -20.98 59.69 55.53
N ALA A 4 -21.82 59.81 54.49
CA ALA A 4 -22.62 58.68 53.99
C ALA A 4 -23.02 58.79 52.50
N ARG A 5 -22.29 59.56 51.67
CA ARG A 5 -22.72 59.83 50.27
C ARG A 5 -21.60 59.83 49.23
N VAL A 6 -20.50 59.09 49.44
CA VAL A 6 -19.40 59.03 48.45
C VAL A 6 -19.10 57.62 47.92
N ALA A 7 -19.82 56.58 48.38
CA ALA A 7 -19.54 55.20 47.98
C ALA A 7 -20.44 54.67 46.84
N LEU A 8 -20.89 55.53 45.90
CA LEU A 8 -21.78 55.07 44.81
C LEU A 8 -21.48 55.67 43.42
N LEU A 9 -20.25 56.14 43.19
CA LEU A 9 -19.80 56.69 41.90
C LEU A 9 -18.37 56.24 41.56
N ALA A 10 -18.05 54.98 41.83
CA ALA A 10 -16.81 54.32 41.39
C ALA A 10 -17.10 52.94 40.76
N ALA A 11 -18.27 52.78 40.12
CA ALA A 11 -18.68 51.56 39.43
C ALA A 11 -19.16 51.82 37.98
N ALA A 12 -18.87 53.00 37.42
CA ALA A 12 -19.36 53.42 36.10
C ALA A 12 -18.26 53.96 35.17
N PHE A 13 -16.99 53.63 35.43
CA PHE A 13 -15.86 54.01 34.56
C PHE A 13 -14.83 52.88 34.42
N VAL A 14 -15.31 51.66 34.20
CA VAL A 14 -14.52 50.54 33.62
C VAL A 14 -15.30 49.96 32.42
N ALA A 15 -16.01 50.83 31.70
CA ALA A 15 -16.66 50.52 30.44
C ALA A 15 -15.93 51.27 29.32
N ALA A 16 -14.75 50.79 28.91
CA ALA A 16 -14.12 51.20 27.65
C ALA A 16 -12.91 50.34 27.21
N VAL A 17 -12.69 49.14 27.73
CA VAL A 17 -11.68 48.21 27.20
C VAL A 17 -12.21 46.77 27.27
N ALA A 18 -13.45 46.57 26.81
CA ALA A 18 -13.86 45.25 26.31
C ALA A 18 -13.20 45.09 24.93
N VAL A 19 -11.89 44.87 24.94
CA VAL A 19 -11.10 44.50 23.78
C VAL A 19 -11.78 43.27 23.20
N CYS A 20 -12.26 43.41 21.97
CA CYS A 20 -12.61 42.32 21.09
C CYS A 20 -11.51 41.26 21.21
N SER A 21 -11.77 40.21 21.97
CA SER A 21 -11.04 38.97 21.86
C SER A 21 -11.50 38.36 20.54
N SER A 22 -10.94 38.91 19.46
CA SER A 22 -10.84 38.21 18.19
C SER A 22 -10.16 36.89 18.54
N SER A 23 -10.97 35.84 18.66
CA SER A 23 -10.46 34.49 18.56
C SER A 23 -9.88 34.43 17.16
N ALA A 24 -8.58 34.68 17.06
CA ALA A 24 -7.80 34.27 15.93
C ALA A 24 -7.90 32.74 15.94
N SER A 25 -8.93 32.23 15.27
CA SER A 25 -8.89 30.92 14.66
C SER A 25 -7.56 30.90 13.93
N GLY A 26 -6.58 30.19 14.47
CA GLY A 26 -5.40 29.85 13.70
C GLY A 26 -5.92 29.08 12.51
N GLU A 27 -6.05 29.76 11.37
CA GLU A 27 -6.03 29.12 10.07
C GLU A 27 -4.66 28.45 9.98
N ALA A 28 -4.58 27.25 10.56
CA ALA A 28 -3.61 26.27 10.14
C ALA A 28 -3.82 26.18 8.64
N ASN A 29 -2.82 26.65 7.89
CA ASN A 29 -2.77 26.70 6.44
C ASN A 29 -3.43 25.44 5.87
N GLY A 30 -4.70 25.59 5.48
CA GLY A 30 -5.64 24.49 5.30
C GLY A 30 -5.41 23.83 3.95
N GLN A 31 -4.25 23.21 3.76
CA GLN A 31 -4.19 22.16 2.76
C GLN A 31 -5.15 21.07 3.24
N GLU A 32 -6.28 21.00 2.55
CA GLU A 32 -7.32 20.01 2.78
C GLU A 32 -6.66 18.64 2.74
N ARG A 33 -6.65 17.95 3.89
CA ARG A 33 -6.06 16.60 3.95
C ARG A 33 -6.82 15.74 2.96
N ALA A 34 -6.09 15.11 2.05
CA ALA A 34 -6.66 14.25 1.02
C ALA A 34 -6.02 12.86 1.10
N ALA A 35 -6.77 11.86 0.64
CA ALA A 35 -6.21 10.59 0.22
C ALA A 35 -5.83 10.72 -1.26
N LEU A 36 -4.55 10.54 -1.58
CA LEU A 36 -4.12 10.47 -2.98
C LEU A 36 -4.16 9.01 -3.43
N ARG A 37 -4.53 8.79 -4.68
CA ARG A 37 -4.69 7.44 -5.24
C ARG A 37 -4.01 7.34 -6.59
N ILE A 38 -3.39 6.20 -6.85
CA ILE A 38 -3.12 5.73 -8.22
C ILE A 38 -3.82 4.40 -8.47
N GLU A 39 -3.97 4.09 -9.75
CA GLU A 39 -4.44 2.80 -10.22
C GLU A 39 -3.34 2.16 -11.08
N ILE A 40 -3.00 0.91 -10.74
CA ILE A 40 -2.17 0.04 -11.57
C ILE A 40 -3.07 -1.10 -12.07
N ASP A 41 -3.42 -1.03 -13.35
CA ASP A 41 -4.18 -2.07 -14.06
C ASP A 41 -3.29 -2.71 -15.15
N GLY A 42 -3.02 -4.00 -14.99
CA GLY A 42 -2.14 -4.77 -15.86
C GLY A 42 -0.81 -5.17 -15.23
N ALA A 43 0.17 -5.47 -16.07
CA ALA A 43 1.43 -6.08 -15.64
C ALA A 43 2.32 -5.11 -14.86
N ILE A 44 3.00 -5.61 -13.83
CA ILE A 44 4.02 -4.87 -13.09
C ILE A 44 5.31 -4.81 -13.92
N GLY A 45 5.71 -3.60 -14.31
CA GLY A 45 6.93 -3.35 -15.08
C GLY A 45 7.52 -1.96 -14.79
N PRO A 46 8.54 -1.53 -15.55
CA PRO A 46 9.26 -0.29 -15.28
C PRO A 46 8.35 0.94 -15.28
N ALA A 47 7.38 0.99 -16.20
CA ALA A 47 6.41 2.10 -16.26
C ALA A 47 5.53 2.20 -15.01
N SER A 48 5.02 1.07 -14.50
CA SER A 48 4.20 1.06 -13.29
C SER A 48 5.01 1.34 -12.02
N ALA A 49 6.29 0.95 -11.99
CA ALA A 49 7.19 1.27 -10.88
C ALA A 49 7.50 2.77 -10.83
N MET A 50 7.85 3.36 -11.99
CA MET A 50 8.06 4.80 -12.13
C MET A 50 6.81 5.61 -11.75
N GLN A 51 5.63 5.21 -12.26
CA GLN A 51 4.35 5.81 -11.88
C GLN A 51 4.10 5.75 -10.37
N PHE A 52 4.43 4.63 -9.72
CA PHE A 52 4.28 4.48 -8.28
C PHE A 52 5.22 5.41 -7.52
N GLU A 53 6.50 5.44 -7.89
CA GLU A 53 7.53 6.29 -7.27
C GLU A 53 7.14 7.77 -7.36
N GLU A 54 6.79 8.25 -8.55
CA GLU A 54 6.42 9.64 -8.82
C GLU A 54 5.17 10.04 -8.03
N ALA A 55 4.14 9.20 -8.04
CA ALA A 55 2.91 9.47 -7.31
C ALA A 55 3.10 9.44 -5.78
N LEU A 56 3.98 8.56 -5.28
CA LEU A 56 4.33 8.52 -3.87
C LEU A 56 5.10 9.78 -3.45
N ALA A 57 5.97 10.29 -4.31
CA ALA A 57 6.67 11.55 -4.10
C ALA A 57 5.70 12.72 -4.02
N VAL A 58 4.71 12.80 -4.94
CA VAL A 58 3.63 13.80 -4.88
C VAL A 58 2.83 13.68 -3.57
N ALA A 59 2.50 12.46 -3.14
CA ALA A 59 1.80 12.23 -1.87
C ALA A 59 2.61 12.71 -0.66
N ALA A 60 3.93 12.49 -0.68
CA ALA A 60 4.83 12.98 0.36
C ALA A 60 4.94 14.52 0.36
N GLU A 61 5.13 15.14 -0.80
CA GLU A 61 5.21 16.61 -0.95
C GLU A 61 3.94 17.29 -0.46
N ARG A 62 2.78 16.72 -0.80
CA ARG A 62 1.46 17.24 -0.41
C ARG A 62 1.04 16.86 1.00
N ASN A 63 1.88 16.16 1.77
CA ASN A 63 1.57 15.65 3.10
C ASN A 63 0.22 14.91 3.15
N ALA A 64 -0.03 14.05 2.14
CA ALA A 64 -1.25 13.25 2.07
C ALA A 64 -1.43 12.44 3.36
N GLU A 65 -2.67 12.31 3.82
CA GLU A 65 -2.94 11.55 5.04
C GLU A 65 -2.61 10.06 4.83
N VAL A 66 -2.98 9.56 3.65
CA VAL A 66 -2.69 8.21 3.13
C VAL A 66 -2.50 8.26 1.61
N PHE A 67 -1.75 7.30 1.08
CA PHE A 67 -1.62 7.01 -0.34
C PHE A 67 -2.29 5.66 -0.65
N ILE A 68 -3.23 5.64 -1.59
CA ILE A 68 -3.96 4.44 -1.99
C ILE A 68 -3.35 3.91 -3.29
N LEU A 69 -2.78 2.71 -3.20
CA LEU A 69 -2.37 1.93 -4.35
C LEU A 69 -3.51 0.96 -4.71
N GLN A 70 -4.33 1.33 -5.69
CA GLN A 70 -5.34 0.42 -6.23
C GLN A 70 -4.72 -0.48 -7.29
N MET A 71 -4.94 -1.79 -7.21
CA MET A 71 -4.30 -2.77 -8.09
C MET A 71 -5.26 -3.78 -8.68
N ASN A 72 -5.10 -4.01 -9.98
CA ASN A 72 -5.57 -5.18 -10.69
C ASN A 72 -4.42 -5.69 -11.58
N THR A 73 -3.69 -6.71 -11.13
CA THR A 73 -2.48 -7.17 -11.79
C THR A 73 -2.37 -8.69 -11.85
N PRO A 74 -1.99 -9.26 -13.02
CA PRO A 74 -1.61 -10.66 -13.14
C PRO A 74 -0.18 -10.93 -12.63
N GLY A 75 0.55 -9.90 -12.20
CA GLY A 75 1.96 -9.97 -11.83
C GLY A 75 2.85 -9.24 -12.81
N GLY A 76 4.15 -9.54 -12.76
CA GLY A 76 5.12 -8.91 -13.65
C GLY A 76 6.56 -9.16 -13.23
N LEU A 77 7.44 -8.21 -13.56
CA LEU A 77 8.88 -8.34 -13.36
C LEU A 77 9.25 -8.28 -11.88
N VAL A 78 10.14 -9.19 -11.46
CA VAL A 78 10.68 -9.24 -10.09
C VAL A 78 11.42 -7.96 -9.73
N THR A 79 12.10 -7.31 -10.69
CA THR A 79 12.81 -6.04 -10.47
C THR A 79 11.84 -4.93 -10.10
N SER A 80 10.82 -4.68 -10.94
CA SER A 80 9.81 -3.65 -10.70
C SER A 80 8.95 -3.91 -9.47
N MET A 81 8.66 -5.18 -9.18
CA MET A 81 8.04 -5.57 -7.91
C MET A 81 8.90 -5.16 -6.71
N ARG A 82 10.21 -5.44 -6.75
CA ARG A 82 11.14 -5.13 -5.66
C ARG A 82 11.36 -3.62 -5.49
N GLU A 83 11.37 -2.85 -6.59
CA GLU A 83 11.40 -1.39 -6.59
C GLU A 83 10.19 -0.82 -5.83
N ILE A 84 8.96 -1.18 -6.24
CA ILE A 84 7.73 -0.74 -5.57
C ILE A 84 7.73 -1.13 -4.08
N ILE A 85 8.16 -2.36 -3.74
CA ILE A 85 8.27 -2.79 -2.34
C ILE A 85 9.25 -1.91 -1.57
N ALA A 86 10.42 -1.61 -2.13
CA ALA A 86 11.40 -0.76 -1.47
C ALA A 86 10.83 0.65 -1.21
N ASP A 87 10.13 1.22 -2.19
CA ASP A 87 9.49 2.53 -2.07
C ASP A 87 8.39 2.54 -1.00
N ILE A 88 7.57 1.49 -0.92
CA ILE A 88 6.57 1.32 0.15
C ILE A 88 7.23 1.28 1.52
N LEU A 89 8.33 0.52 1.66
CA LEU A 89 9.04 0.36 2.93
C LEU A 89 9.74 1.65 3.37
N ALA A 90 10.22 2.45 2.42
CA ALA A 90 10.85 3.75 2.67
C ALA A 90 9.85 4.90 2.81
N SER A 91 8.56 4.66 2.52
CA SER A 91 7.58 5.73 2.39
C SER A 91 7.37 6.52 3.69
N PRO A 92 7.37 7.86 3.63
CA PRO A 92 6.96 8.71 4.75
C PRO A 92 5.43 8.82 4.89
N VAL A 93 4.67 8.31 3.92
CA VAL A 93 3.19 8.35 3.88
C VAL A 93 2.64 6.92 4.05
N PRO A 94 1.58 6.71 4.86
CA PRO A 94 0.94 5.41 4.92
C PRO A 94 0.37 4.97 3.57
N VAL A 95 0.88 3.86 3.05
CA VAL A 95 0.38 3.21 1.83
C VAL A 95 -0.69 2.17 2.15
N ILE A 96 -1.90 2.37 1.61
CA ILE A 96 -3.00 1.40 1.60
C ILE A 96 -2.97 0.67 0.25
N GLY A 97 -2.67 -0.63 0.24
CA GLY A 97 -2.86 -1.48 -0.93
C GLY A 97 -4.30 -1.94 -1.03
N TYR A 98 -4.94 -1.74 -2.19
CA TYR A 98 -6.34 -2.08 -2.40
C TYR A 98 -6.52 -2.87 -3.70
N VAL A 99 -6.81 -4.17 -3.58
CA VAL A 99 -7.11 -5.01 -4.75
C VAL A 99 -8.54 -4.73 -5.21
N ALA A 100 -8.68 -4.07 -6.35
CA ALA A 100 -9.95 -3.59 -6.86
C ALA A 100 -9.86 -3.31 -8.37
N PRO A 101 -10.98 -3.18 -9.09
CA PRO A 101 -12.37 -3.30 -8.60
C PRO A 101 -12.77 -4.76 -8.35
N ALA A 102 -14.04 -5.01 -8.03
CA ALA A 102 -14.59 -6.36 -8.00
C ALA A 102 -14.29 -7.11 -9.32
N GLY A 103 -13.84 -8.36 -9.23
CA GLY A 103 -13.34 -9.15 -10.36
C GLY A 103 -11.85 -8.94 -10.67
N GLY A 104 -11.21 -7.92 -10.08
CA GLY A 104 -9.76 -7.73 -10.13
C GLY A 104 -8.98 -8.72 -9.28
N HIS A 105 -7.66 -8.72 -9.42
CA HIS A 105 -6.77 -9.62 -8.68
C HIS A 105 -5.39 -9.02 -8.42
N ALA A 106 -4.68 -9.57 -7.44
CA ALA A 106 -3.28 -9.26 -7.17
C ALA A 106 -2.46 -10.54 -7.20
N ALA A 107 -2.20 -11.06 -8.40
CA ALA A 107 -1.42 -12.28 -8.59
C ALA A 107 0.08 -11.97 -8.65
N SER A 108 0.89 -12.99 -8.35
CA SER A 108 2.35 -12.94 -8.50
C SER A 108 2.96 -11.70 -7.83
N ALA A 109 3.60 -10.79 -8.57
CA ALA A 109 4.15 -9.54 -8.05
C ALA A 109 3.16 -8.75 -7.18
N GLY A 110 1.88 -8.72 -7.56
CA GLY A 110 0.84 -8.01 -6.80
C GLY A 110 0.66 -8.54 -5.38
N THR A 111 0.88 -9.84 -5.14
CA THR A 111 0.82 -10.44 -3.80
C THR A 111 1.93 -9.89 -2.90
N TYR A 112 3.17 -9.81 -3.40
CA TYR A 112 4.28 -9.26 -2.62
C TYR A 112 4.10 -7.77 -2.34
N ILE A 113 3.66 -7.00 -3.34
CA ILE A 113 3.38 -5.57 -3.19
C ILE A 113 2.31 -5.36 -2.11
N LEU A 114 1.21 -6.13 -2.16
CA LEU A 114 0.16 -6.06 -1.14
C LEU A 114 0.71 -6.40 0.26
N TYR A 115 1.56 -7.43 0.37
CA TYR A 115 2.22 -7.80 1.64
C TYR A 115 3.12 -6.71 2.20
N ALA A 116 3.71 -5.85 1.37
CA ALA A 116 4.56 -4.75 1.81
C ALA A 116 3.77 -3.55 2.36
N THR A 117 2.51 -3.37 1.92
CA THR A 117 1.68 -2.20 2.26
C THR A 117 1.41 -2.09 3.76
N HIS A 118 1.16 -0.86 4.23
CA HIS A 118 0.87 -0.59 5.64
C HIS A 118 -0.52 -1.11 6.03
N VAL A 119 -1.47 -1.01 5.09
CA VAL A 119 -2.82 -1.57 5.20
C VAL A 119 -3.12 -2.30 3.89
N ALA A 120 -3.53 -3.56 3.97
CA ALA A 120 -3.90 -4.39 2.84
C ALA A 120 -5.41 -4.61 2.83
N ALA A 121 -6.09 -4.20 1.77
CA ALA A 121 -7.52 -4.37 1.60
C ALA A 121 -7.85 -4.98 0.24
N MET A 122 -9.02 -5.59 0.15
CA MET A 122 -9.53 -6.19 -1.08
C MET A 122 -10.99 -5.85 -1.30
N ALA A 123 -11.39 -5.70 -2.56
CA ALA A 123 -12.80 -5.61 -2.93
C ALA A 123 -13.47 -6.98 -2.92
N PRO A 124 -14.78 -7.08 -2.64
CA PRO A 124 -15.52 -8.33 -2.82
C PRO A 124 -15.35 -8.88 -4.24
N GLY A 125 -15.22 -10.21 -4.36
CA GLY A 125 -15.03 -10.87 -5.65
C GLY A 125 -13.63 -10.75 -6.26
N THR A 126 -12.65 -10.24 -5.52
CA THR A 126 -11.23 -10.25 -5.93
C THR A 126 -10.48 -11.45 -5.35
N ASN A 127 -9.29 -11.71 -5.88
CA ASN A 127 -8.37 -12.74 -5.38
C ASN A 127 -6.91 -12.27 -5.34
N LEU A 128 -6.08 -12.96 -4.56
CA LEU A 128 -4.62 -12.81 -4.54
C LEU A 128 -3.94 -14.18 -4.48
N GLY A 129 -2.63 -14.22 -4.73
CA GLY A 129 -1.81 -15.44 -4.63
C GLY A 129 -1.05 -15.73 -5.93
N ALA A 130 -0.88 -17.01 -6.26
CA ALA A 130 -0.12 -17.47 -7.42
C ALA A 130 1.26 -16.78 -7.51
N ALA A 131 2.01 -16.83 -6.41
CA ALA A 131 3.23 -16.05 -6.18
C ALA A 131 4.54 -16.77 -6.53
N THR A 132 4.43 -17.90 -7.24
CA THR A 132 5.57 -18.71 -7.68
C THR A 132 6.40 -17.99 -8.75
N PRO A 133 7.71 -17.79 -8.55
CA PRO A 133 8.59 -17.25 -9.57
C PRO A 133 8.64 -18.17 -10.80
N ILE A 134 8.53 -17.58 -11.98
CA ILE A 134 8.72 -18.27 -13.25
C ILE A 134 9.81 -17.56 -14.05
N GLU A 135 10.69 -18.33 -14.69
CA GLU A 135 11.63 -17.75 -15.65
C GLU A 135 10.86 -17.34 -16.91
N MET A 136 10.80 -16.04 -17.16
CA MET A 136 10.25 -15.48 -18.41
C MET A 136 11.29 -15.65 -19.51
N GLY A 137 11.32 -16.81 -20.14
CA GLY A 137 12.25 -17.15 -21.22
C GLY A 137 12.19 -18.63 -21.56
N GLY A 138 11.35 -19.00 -22.53
CA GLY A 138 11.43 -20.33 -23.15
C GLY A 138 12.78 -20.52 -23.85
N PRO A 139 13.17 -21.76 -24.21
CA PRO A 139 14.44 -22.00 -24.87
C PRO A 139 14.52 -21.16 -26.15
N MET A 140 15.50 -20.26 -26.21
CA MET A 140 15.91 -19.64 -27.46
C MET A 140 16.26 -20.78 -28.43
N PRO A 141 15.77 -20.78 -29.69
CA PRO A 141 16.23 -21.74 -30.67
C PRO A 141 17.75 -21.61 -30.77
N SER A 142 18.46 -22.68 -30.42
CA SER A 142 19.91 -22.74 -30.53
C SER A 142 20.28 -22.41 -31.98
N PHE A 143 21.10 -21.39 -32.17
CA PHE A 143 21.78 -21.21 -33.45
C PHE A 143 22.70 -22.42 -33.68
N PRO A 144 22.79 -22.98 -34.90
CA PRO A 144 23.69 -24.09 -35.17
C PRO A 144 25.13 -23.61 -34.97
N GLY A 145 25.80 -24.05 -33.90
CA GLY A 145 27.22 -23.75 -33.70
C GLY A 145 27.76 -23.79 -32.26
N ASP A 146 26.93 -23.71 -31.22
CA ASP A 146 27.44 -23.78 -29.84
C ASP A 146 27.40 -25.22 -29.30
N ASP A 147 28.53 -25.89 -29.52
CA ASP A 147 28.86 -27.21 -28.99
C ASP A 147 29.14 -27.10 -27.48
N LYS A 148 28.08 -27.07 -26.67
CA LYS A 148 28.14 -27.36 -25.23
C LYS A 148 27.04 -28.34 -24.85
N ASN A 149 27.45 -29.61 -24.79
CA ASN A 149 26.79 -30.76 -24.16
C ASN A 149 25.61 -30.39 -23.23
N ASN A 150 24.40 -30.41 -23.78
CA ASN A 150 23.17 -30.66 -23.02
C ASN A 150 22.52 -31.91 -23.63
N GLY A 151 22.65 -33.02 -22.91
CA GLY A 151 21.99 -34.28 -23.23
C GLY A 151 20.46 -34.16 -23.17
N PRO A 152 19.74 -35.16 -23.72
CA PRO A 152 18.32 -35.04 -24.02
C PRO A 152 17.45 -34.94 -22.75
N GLU A 153 16.36 -34.20 -22.89
CA GLU A 153 15.31 -33.98 -21.88
C GLU A 153 14.97 -35.24 -21.07
N ALA A 154 15.23 -35.18 -19.77
CA ALA A 154 14.73 -36.15 -18.80
C ALA A 154 13.69 -35.47 -17.91
N GLY A 155 12.45 -35.95 -18.02
CA GLY A 155 11.33 -35.85 -17.08
C GLY A 155 11.26 -34.65 -16.14
N LYS A 156 10.27 -33.77 -16.36
CA LYS A 156 9.78 -32.82 -15.35
C LYS A 156 9.22 -33.61 -14.17
N ASP A 157 10.06 -33.92 -13.19
CA ASP A 157 9.62 -34.42 -11.89
C ASP A 157 9.25 -33.18 -11.03
N PRO A 158 7.97 -32.93 -10.73
CA PRO A 158 7.56 -31.76 -9.94
C PRO A 158 8.17 -31.73 -8.53
N LYS A 159 8.80 -32.83 -8.09
CA LYS A 159 9.49 -32.94 -6.80
C LYS A 159 10.93 -32.44 -6.80
N ASN A 160 11.58 -32.26 -7.95
CA ASN A 160 12.97 -31.80 -8.06
C ASN A 160 13.11 -30.74 -9.16
N PRO A 161 12.74 -29.47 -8.89
CA PRO A 161 12.99 -28.39 -9.82
C PRO A 161 14.51 -28.19 -10.04
N PRO A 162 14.94 -27.69 -11.22
CA PRO A 162 16.33 -27.32 -11.44
C PRO A 162 16.87 -26.45 -10.30
N ALA A 163 18.16 -26.58 -9.97
CA ALA A 163 18.76 -25.85 -8.84
C ALA A 163 18.55 -24.31 -8.90
N GLY A 164 18.44 -23.73 -10.10
CA GLY A 164 18.08 -22.32 -10.32
C GLY A 164 16.68 -21.96 -9.83
N ASN A 165 15.68 -22.79 -10.14
CA ASN A 165 14.29 -22.61 -9.70
C ASN A 165 14.14 -22.77 -8.19
N ALA A 166 14.87 -23.71 -7.57
CA ALA A 166 14.88 -23.88 -6.12
C ALA A 166 15.45 -22.64 -5.40
N LYS A 167 16.54 -22.05 -5.91
CA LYS A 167 17.11 -20.83 -5.37
C LYS A 167 16.15 -19.65 -5.47
N ALA A 168 15.55 -19.43 -6.65
CA ALA A 168 14.59 -18.35 -6.87
C ALA A 168 13.35 -18.52 -5.97
N THR A 169 12.83 -19.74 -5.84
CA THR A 169 11.69 -20.04 -4.95
C THR A 169 12.04 -19.76 -3.49
N ASN A 170 13.22 -20.17 -3.02
CA ASN A 170 13.61 -19.95 -1.63
C ASN A 170 13.84 -18.46 -1.30
N ASP A 171 14.42 -17.68 -2.22
CA ASP A 171 14.54 -16.22 -2.08
C ASP A 171 13.15 -15.55 -2.03
N ALA A 172 12.25 -15.96 -2.92
CA ALA A 172 10.87 -15.50 -2.96
C ALA A 172 10.10 -15.82 -1.66
N VAL A 173 10.25 -17.03 -1.13
CA VAL A 173 9.70 -17.43 0.18
C VAL A 173 10.27 -16.56 1.29
N ALA A 174 11.59 -16.34 1.32
CA ALA A 174 12.20 -15.50 2.33
C ALA A 174 11.67 -14.06 2.28
N LEU A 175 11.49 -13.50 1.08
CA LEU A 175 10.92 -12.17 0.88
C LEU A 175 9.48 -12.08 1.42
N ILE A 176 8.57 -12.95 0.98
CA ILE A 176 7.16 -12.85 1.39
C ILE A 176 6.99 -13.06 2.89
N ARG A 177 7.75 -13.99 3.50
CA ARG A 177 7.73 -14.22 4.95
C ARG A 177 8.23 -13.01 5.71
N SER A 178 9.33 -12.39 5.27
CA SER A 178 9.86 -11.17 5.89
C SER A 178 8.85 -10.01 5.83
N LEU A 179 8.19 -9.80 4.69
CA LEU A 179 7.13 -8.79 4.57
C LEU A 179 5.93 -9.11 5.47
N ALA A 180 5.56 -10.39 5.56
CA ALA A 180 4.47 -10.85 6.42
C ALA A 180 4.78 -10.57 7.89
N GLU A 181 5.96 -10.94 8.36
CA GLU A 181 6.43 -10.71 9.74
C GLU A 181 6.48 -9.22 10.06
N LEU A 182 7.00 -8.40 9.15
CA LEU A 182 7.05 -6.94 9.29
C LEU A 182 5.66 -6.31 9.46
N ARG A 183 4.64 -6.88 8.80
CA ARG A 183 3.28 -6.33 8.76
C ARG A 183 2.27 -7.09 9.61
N GLY A 184 2.69 -8.13 10.34
CA GLY A 184 1.81 -8.97 11.14
C GLY A 184 0.82 -9.82 10.33
N ARG A 185 1.18 -10.19 9.09
CA ARG A 185 0.36 -11.00 8.18
C ARG A 185 0.77 -12.48 8.23
N ASN A 186 -0.07 -13.34 7.68
CA ASN A 186 0.16 -14.79 7.67
C ASN A 186 1.32 -15.21 6.76
N ALA A 187 2.50 -15.37 7.36
CA ALA A 187 3.72 -15.81 6.68
C ALA A 187 3.62 -17.22 6.09
N ASP A 188 2.90 -18.13 6.75
CA ASP A 188 2.78 -19.52 6.32
C ASP A 188 1.90 -19.63 5.07
N TRP A 189 0.81 -18.86 5.00
CA TRP A 189 0.05 -18.73 3.76
C TRP A 189 0.89 -18.04 2.67
N GLY A 190 1.63 -16.98 3.03
CA GLY A 190 2.53 -16.30 2.09
C GLY A 190 3.51 -17.29 1.43
N GLU A 191 4.10 -18.19 2.20
CA GLU A 191 4.95 -19.26 1.68
C GLU A 191 4.20 -20.24 0.77
N LYS A 192 2.99 -20.66 1.14
CA LYS A 192 2.15 -21.52 0.27
C LYS A 192 1.82 -20.86 -1.06
N ALA A 193 1.54 -19.56 -1.07
CA ALA A 193 1.30 -18.81 -2.30
C ALA A 193 2.51 -18.90 -3.25
N VAL A 194 3.73 -19.00 -2.71
CA VAL A 194 4.97 -19.13 -3.48
C VAL A 194 5.27 -20.57 -3.88
N ARG A 195 5.23 -21.52 -2.93
CA ARG A 195 5.63 -22.92 -3.19
C ARG A 195 4.57 -23.73 -3.91
N GLU A 196 3.30 -23.43 -3.68
CA GLU A 196 2.15 -24.22 -4.13
C GLU A 196 1.26 -23.45 -5.12
N ALA A 197 1.65 -22.22 -5.48
CA ALA A 197 0.83 -21.31 -6.29
C ALA A 197 -0.59 -21.08 -5.71
N ALA A 198 -0.72 -21.17 -4.37
CA ALA A 198 -2.00 -21.02 -3.71
C ALA A 198 -2.61 -19.61 -3.93
N SER A 199 -3.94 -19.56 -4.01
CA SER A 199 -4.70 -18.32 -4.14
C SER A 199 -5.88 -18.29 -3.18
N LEU A 200 -6.25 -17.10 -2.72
CA LEU A 200 -7.42 -16.87 -1.86
C LEU A 200 -8.35 -15.84 -2.47
N SER A 201 -9.65 -16.03 -2.21
CA SER A 201 -10.65 -14.96 -2.36
C SER A 201 -10.48 -13.91 -1.26
N ALA A 202 -11.03 -12.70 -1.47
CA ALA A 202 -10.99 -11.62 -0.48
C ALA A 202 -11.48 -12.04 0.93
N SER A 203 -12.56 -12.83 1.01
CA SER A 203 -13.11 -13.32 2.28
C SER A 203 -12.19 -14.33 2.97
N ALA A 204 -11.60 -15.26 2.22
CA ALA A 204 -10.65 -16.23 2.78
C ALA A 204 -9.33 -15.56 3.19
N ALA A 205 -8.86 -14.56 2.41
CA ALA A 205 -7.69 -13.77 2.74
C ALA A 205 -7.86 -13.02 4.07
N LEU A 206 -9.04 -12.47 4.33
CA LEU A 206 -9.35 -11.84 5.61
C LEU A 206 -9.36 -12.87 6.75
N GLN A 207 -10.00 -14.02 6.54
CA GLN A 207 -10.08 -15.10 7.54
C GLN A 207 -8.70 -15.66 7.90
N GLU A 208 -7.80 -15.78 6.93
CA GLU A 208 -6.43 -16.26 7.12
C GLU A 208 -5.44 -15.17 7.54
N ASN A 209 -5.89 -13.95 7.86
CA ASN A 209 -5.02 -12.82 8.24
C ASN A 209 -3.94 -12.49 7.18
N VAL A 210 -4.33 -12.59 5.91
CA VAL A 210 -3.51 -12.18 4.76
C VAL A 210 -3.75 -10.70 4.41
N ILE A 211 -4.96 -10.20 4.69
CA ILE A 211 -5.34 -8.80 4.52
C ILE A 211 -6.02 -8.27 5.79
N ASP A 212 -6.10 -6.96 5.90
CA ASP A 212 -6.64 -6.24 7.05
C ASP A 212 -8.18 -6.19 7.07
N PHE A 213 -8.81 -6.04 5.91
CA PHE A 213 -10.27 -5.99 5.73
C PHE A 213 -10.70 -6.04 4.25
N VAL A 214 -11.99 -6.23 4.03
CA VAL A 214 -12.64 -6.15 2.72
C VAL A 214 -13.47 -4.87 2.65
N ALA A 215 -13.37 -4.12 1.54
CA ALA A 215 -14.09 -2.87 1.31
C ALA A 215 -14.65 -2.83 -0.11
N ARG A 216 -15.88 -2.37 -0.32
CA ARG A 216 -16.56 -2.35 -1.63
C ARG A 216 -16.07 -1.25 -2.56
N ASP A 217 -15.65 -0.13 -1.99
CA ASP A 217 -15.21 1.07 -2.69
C ASP A 217 -14.24 1.87 -1.81
N THR A 218 -13.71 2.96 -2.34
CA THR A 218 -12.75 3.82 -1.64
C THR A 218 -13.36 4.55 -0.44
N THR A 219 -14.68 4.76 -0.43
CA THR A 219 -15.37 5.39 0.72
C THR A 219 -15.37 4.44 1.90
N GLU A 220 -15.76 3.18 1.69
CA GLU A 220 -15.72 2.15 2.73
C GLU A 220 -14.28 1.80 3.13
N LEU A 221 -13.34 1.79 2.18
CA LEU A 221 -11.91 1.60 2.43
C LEU A 221 -11.39 2.61 3.47
N LEU A 222 -11.65 3.90 3.25
CA LEU A 222 -11.23 4.97 4.15
C LEU A 222 -11.97 4.94 5.48
N GLN A 223 -13.22 4.51 5.53
CA GLN A 223 -13.95 4.31 6.79
C GLN A 223 -13.35 3.17 7.64
N LEU A 224 -12.97 2.06 7.02
CA LEU A 224 -12.38 0.90 7.71
C LEU A 224 -10.90 1.08 8.07
N ALA A 225 -10.19 1.95 7.33
CA ALA A 225 -8.83 2.36 7.65
C ALA A 225 -8.76 3.34 8.83
N ASP A 226 -9.84 4.07 9.10
CA ASP A 226 -9.86 5.15 10.10
C ASP A 226 -9.58 4.61 11.51
N GLY A 227 -8.73 5.31 12.26
CA GLY A 227 -8.33 4.92 13.61
C GLY A 227 -7.33 3.76 13.69
N ARG A 228 -6.98 3.11 12.56
CA ARG A 228 -5.93 2.07 12.57
C ARG A 228 -4.57 2.68 12.86
N THR A 229 -3.74 1.94 13.57
CA THR A 229 -2.35 2.33 13.84
C THR A 229 -1.43 1.58 12.88
N VAL A 230 -0.63 2.31 12.12
CA VAL A 230 0.41 1.77 11.23
C VAL A 230 1.79 2.23 11.70
N GLU A 231 2.83 1.49 11.32
CA GLU A 231 4.22 1.88 11.57
C GLU A 231 4.87 2.47 10.33
N ILE A 232 5.32 3.72 10.42
CA ILE A 232 6.00 4.49 9.38
C ILE A 232 7.37 4.89 9.90
N ALA A 233 8.44 4.41 9.26
CA ALA A 233 9.83 4.68 9.67
C ALA A 233 10.08 4.50 11.19
N GLY A 234 9.59 3.39 11.76
CA GLY A 234 9.72 3.07 13.19
C GLY A 234 8.79 3.86 14.13
N ARG A 235 7.88 4.69 13.60
CA ARG A 235 6.92 5.48 14.38
C ARG A 235 5.50 5.02 14.13
N LYS A 236 4.75 4.85 15.21
CA LYS A 236 3.31 4.55 15.13
C LYS A 236 2.53 5.80 14.72
N LYS A 237 1.72 5.72 13.66
CA LYS A 237 0.80 6.75 13.20
C LYS A 237 -0.63 6.19 13.23
N VAL A 238 -1.56 6.93 13.85
CA VAL A 238 -3.00 6.64 13.77
C VAL A 238 -3.55 7.30 12.51
N LEU A 239 -4.25 6.53 11.68
CA LEU A 239 -4.84 7.01 10.43
C LEU A 239 -6.11 7.83 10.72
N ALA A 240 -6.23 9.00 10.09
CA ALA A 240 -7.41 9.85 10.15
C ALA A 240 -8.05 9.97 8.76
N THR A 241 -8.67 8.88 8.30
CA THR A 241 -9.10 8.71 6.89
C THR A 241 -10.58 8.95 6.66
N LYS A 242 -11.40 9.00 7.71
CA LYS A 242 -12.85 9.10 7.55
C LYS A 242 -13.25 10.43 6.91
N GLY A 243 -13.94 10.33 5.77
CA GLY A 243 -14.49 11.48 5.05
C GLY A 243 -13.46 12.27 4.24
N LEU A 244 -12.23 11.76 4.08
CA LEU A 244 -11.26 12.40 3.20
C LEU A 244 -11.73 12.34 1.74
N PRO A 245 -11.56 13.43 0.97
CA PRO A 245 -11.68 13.35 -0.47
C PRO A 245 -10.57 12.45 -1.02
N VAL A 246 -10.92 11.66 -2.04
CA VAL A 246 -9.97 10.84 -2.80
C VAL A 246 -9.66 11.58 -4.09
N GLU A 247 -8.41 11.97 -4.27
CA GLU A 247 -7.91 12.53 -5.51
C GLU A 247 -7.10 11.48 -6.27
N THR A 248 -7.44 11.25 -7.53
CA THR A 248 -6.72 10.30 -8.37
C THR A 248 -5.63 11.03 -9.14
N LEU A 249 -4.41 10.57 -8.99
CA LEU A 249 -3.28 11.02 -9.78
C LEU A 249 -3.29 10.21 -11.08
N GLU A 250 -3.74 10.86 -12.15
CA GLU A 250 -3.76 10.26 -13.48
C GLU A 250 -2.34 10.05 -13.99
N PRO A 251 -2.05 8.96 -14.72
CA PRO A 251 -0.75 8.77 -15.36
C PRO A 251 -0.46 9.94 -16.30
N GLY A 252 0.51 10.78 -15.95
CA GLY A 252 1.05 11.80 -16.83
C GLY A 252 2.05 11.18 -17.81
N TRP A 253 2.16 11.74 -19.02
CA TRP A 253 3.30 11.47 -19.91
C TRP A 253 4.64 11.94 -19.29
N LEU A 254 4.55 12.80 -18.27
CA LEU A 254 5.62 13.32 -17.41
C LEU A 254 5.02 13.58 -16.02
N ILE A 255 4.71 12.53 -15.24
CA ILE A 255 5.00 12.66 -13.81
C ILE A 255 6.51 12.43 -13.64
#